data_AF-A0A6M1TZC3-F1
#
_entry.id   AF-A0A6M1TZC3-F1
#
_cell.length_a   1.000
_cell.length_b   1.000
_cell.length_c   1.000
_cell.angle_alpha   90.00
_cell.angle_beta   90.00
_cell.angle_gamma   90.00
#
_symmetry.space_group_name_H-M   'P 1'
#
loop_
_entity.id
_entity.type
_entity.pdbx_description
1 polymer ?
#
loop_
_entity_poly.entity_id
_entity_poly.type
_entity_poly.pdbx_seq_one_letter_code
_entity_poly.pdbx_strand_id
1 'polypeptide(L)' 'MSDDFMQQKPGSALRSWALYQMMAGAGWAALFVLAVAAILLAVWGVGLLLPEESKQAPDPNAFLITAPAETQVA' A
#
# COMPACT_ATOMS: atom_id res chain seq x y z
N MET A 1 -34.69 11.24 28.80
CA MET A 1 -33.60 11.27 27.79
C MET A 1 -33.33 12.72 27.41
N SER A 2 -33.03 13.55 28.42
CA SER A 2 -32.94 15.02 28.31
C SER A 2 -31.86 15.58 29.24
N ASP A 3 -31.44 14.82 30.25
CA ASP A 3 -30.45 15.24 31.24
C ASP A 3 -29.01 15.16 30.73
N ASP A 4 -28.77 14.33 29.71
CA ASP A 4 -27.45 14.07 29.11
C ASP A 4 -26.91 15.27 28.29
N PHE A 5 -27.82 16.08 27.73
CA PHE A 5 -27.46 17.30 27.00
C PHE A 5 -27.02 18.44 27.94
N MET A 6 -27.51 18.45 29.18
CA MET A 6 -27.19 19.48 30.17
C MET A 6 -25.87 19.22 30.92
N GLN A 7 -25.38 17.97 30.94
CA GLN A 7 -24.09 17.59 31.55
C GLN A 7 -22.91 17.53 30.56
N GLN A 8 -23.15 17.73 29.26
CA GLN A 8 -22.12 17.53 28.25
C GLN A 8 -21.06 18.65 28.28
N LYS A 9 -19.80 18.29 28.51
CA LYS A 9 -18.68 19.25 28.51
C LYS A 9 -18.60 19.97 27.15
N PRO A 10 -18.50 21.31 27.11
CA PRO A 10 -18.39 22.03 25.85
C PRO A 10 -17.19 21.52 25.05
N GLY A 11 -17.41 21.27 23.75
CA GLY A 11 -16.39 20.73 22.85
C GLY A 11 -16.24 19.19 22.85
N SER A 12 -16.97 18.46 23.68
CA SER A 12 -16.96 16.98 23.66
C SER A 12 -17.37 16.42 22.29
N ALA A 13 -18.42 16.98 21.68
CA ALA A 13 -18.90 16.58 20.36
C ALA A 13 -17.89 16.85 19.23
N LEU A 14 -17.17 17.98 19.29
CA LEU A 14 -16.13 18.31 18.30
C LEU A 14 -14.94 17.35 18.42
N ARG A 15 -14.55 16.99 19.65
CA ARG A 15 -13.47 16.06 19.90
C ARG A 15 -13.80 14.64 19.46
N SER A 16 -15.02 14.16 19.75
CA SER A 16 -15.44 12.82 19.32
C SER A 16 -15.53 12.74 17.80
N TRP A 17 -16.04 13.78 17.14
CA TRP A 17 -16.07 13.87 15.68
C TRP A 17 -14.66 13.88 15.07
N ALA A 18 -13.76 14.73 15.58
CA ALA A 18 -12.40 14.81 15.08
C ALA A 18 -11.63 13.49 15.29
N LEU A 19 -11.77 12.88 16.46
CA LEU A 19 -11.17 11.59 16.76
C LEU A 19 -11.69 10.49 15.83
N TYR A 20 -13.00 10.46 15.59
CA TYR A 20 -13.62 9.54 14.66
C TYR A 20 -13.05 9.70 13.25
N GLN A 21 -12.94 10.95 12.77
CA GLN A 21 -12.42 11.23 11.43
C GLN A 21 -10.96 10.80 11.29
N MET A 22 -10.12 11.04 12.30
CA MET A 22 -8.73 10.60 12.30
C MET A 22 -8.60 9.08 12.36
N MET A 23 -9.39 8.41 13.20
CA MET A 23 -9.40 6.95 13.32
C MET A 23 -9.89 6.29 12.04
N ALA A 24 -10.94 6.81 11.42
CA ALA A 24 -11.44 6.30 10.15
C ALA A 24 -10.40 6.46 9.03
N GLY A 25 -9.81 7.66 8.90
CA GLY A 25 -8.77 7.91 7.90
C GLY A 25 -7.52 7.04 8.12
N ALA A 26 -7.01 7.00 9.35
CA ALA A 26 -5.85 6.19 9.71
C ALA A 26 -6.12 4.69 9.52
N GLY A 27 -7.33 4.22 9.86
CA GLY A 27 -7.73 2.82 9.69
C GLY A 27 -7.69 2.39 8.22
N TRP A 28 -8.31 3.17 7.33
CA TRP A 28 -8.28 2.87 5.90
C TRP A 28 -6.88 2.95 5.28
N ALA A 29 -6.10 3.98 5.66
CA ALA A 29 -4.73 4.11 5.20
C ALA A 29 -3.86 2.93 5.67
N ALA A 30 -3.98 2.54 6.94
CA ALA A 30 -3.24 1.41 7.50
C ALA A 30 -3.60 0.10 6.80
N LEU A 31 -4.90 -0.15 6.56
CA LEU A 31 -5.34 -1.34 5.82
C LEU A 31 -4.74 -1.40 4.41
N PHE A 32 -4.74 -0.28 3.69
CA PHE A 32 -4.17 -0.22 2.35
C PHE A 32 -2.66 -0.47 2.36
N VAL A 33 -1.91 0.21 3.23
CA VAL A 33 -0.46 0.05 3.33
C VAL A 33 -0.10 -1.38 3.74
N LEU A 34 -0.82 -1.97 4.70
CA LEU A 34 -0.60 -3.36 5.11
C LEU A 34 -0.92 -4.35 3.99
N ALA A 35 -1.98 -4.10 3.20
CA ALA A 35 -2.29 -4.94 2.04
C ALA A 35 -1.17 -4.92 1.00
N VAL A 36 -0.65 -3.72 0.67
CA VAL A 36 0.48 -3.58 -0.26
C VAL A 36 1.73 -4.25 0.29
N ALA A 37 2.06 -4.03 1.58
CA ALA A 37 3.20 -4.67 2.22
C ALA A 37 3.08 -6.21 2.22
N ALA A 38 1.87 -6.74 2.45
CA ALA A 38 1.61 -8.18 2.40
C ALA A 38 1.83 -8.74 0.98
N ILE A 39 1.39 -8.03 -0.06
CA ILE A 39 1.62 -8.44 -1.46
C ILE A 39 3.13 -8.47 -1.76
N LEU A 40 3.87 -7.42 -1.38
CA LEU A 40 5.31 -7.35 -1.61
C LEU A 40 6.06 -8.47 -0.87
N LEU A 41 5.70 -8.72 0.39
CA LEU A 41 6.27 -9.82 1.17
C LEU A 41 5.90 -11.19 0.60
N ALA A 42 4.69 -11.35 0.06
CA ALA A 42 4.29 -12.59 -0.60
C ALA A 42 5.12 -12.82 -1.86
N VAL A 43 5.29 -11.81 -2.72
CA VAL A 43 6.12 -11.90 -3.92
C VAL A 43 7.57 -12.22 -3.56
N TRP A 44 8.13 -11.53 -2.56
CA TRP A 44 9.48 -11.75 -2.09
C TRP A 44 9.66 -13.17 -1.50
N GLY A 45 8.72 -13.61 -0.67
CA GLY A 45 8.74 -14.95 -0.05
C GLY A 45 8.61 -16.07 -1.07
N VAL A 46 7.73 -15.91 -2.07
CA VAL A 46 7.64 -16.84 -3.19
C VAL A 46 8.93 -16.81 -4.01
N GLY A 47 9.50 -15.64 -4.27
CA GLY A 47 10.79 -15.45 -4.93
C GLY A 47 11.95 -16.23 -4.27
N LEU A 48 11.97 -16.32 -2.94
CA LEU A 48 12.95 -17.11 -2.21
C LEU A 48 12.79 -18.61 -2.46
N LEU A 49 11.55 -19.09 -2.55
CA LEU A 49 11.21 -20.49 -2.81
C LEU A 49 11.41 -20.91 -4.28
N LEU A 50 11.63 -19.97 -5.20
CA LEU A 50 11.90 -20.31 -6.60
C LEU A 50 13.23 -21.09 -6.73
N PRO A 51 13.26 -22.16 -7.56
CA PRO A 51 14.48 -22.91 -7.87
C PRO A 51 15.59 -22.03 -8.44
N GLU A 52 16.85 -22.40 -8.21
CA GLU A 52 18.01 -21.62 -8.67
C GLU A 52 18.08 -21.49 -10.19
N GLU A 53 17.59 -22.49 -10.95
CA GLU A 53 17.52 -22.40 -12.41
C GLU A 53 16.61 -21.26 -12.88
N SER A 54 15.51 -20.99 -12.18
CA SER A 54 14.63 -19.86 -12.47
C SER A 54 15.23 -18.51 -12.07
N LYS A 55 16.17 -18.49 -11.11
CA LYS A 55 16.86 -17.28 -10.65
C LYS A 55 18.06 -16.89 -11.52
N GLN A 56 18.70 -17.89 -12.15
CA GLN A 56 19.87 -17.68 -13.01
C GLN A 56 19.53 -17.72 -14.51
N ALA A 57 18.27 -17.99 -14.86
CA ALA A 57 17.81 -17.90 -16.24
C ALA A 57 18.16 -16.51 -16.81
N PRO A 58 18.83 -16.45 -17.98
CA PRO A 58 19.11 -15.18 -18.65
C PRO A 58 17.83 -14.37 -18.80
N ASP A 59 17.87 -13.08 -18.43
CA ASP A 59 16.70 -12.20 -18.55
C ASP A 59 16.23 -12.18 -20.01
N PRO A 60 15.00 -12.65 -20.32
CA PRO A 60 14.49 -12.66 -21.69
C PRO A 60 14.36 -11.25 -22.28
N ASN A 61 14.37 -10.19 -21.45
CA ASN A 61 14.32 -8.80 -21.87
C ASN A 61 15.70 -8.13 -21.97
N ALA A 62 16.81 -8.87 -21.78
CA ALA A 62 18.17 -8.33 -21.86
C ALA A 62 18.46 -7.64 -23.21
N PHE A 63 17.77 -8.03 -24.28
CA PHE A 63 17.85 -7.42 -25.61
C PHE A 63 17.31 -5.98 -25.66
N LEU A 64 16.37 -5.61 -24.78
CA LEU A 64 15.74 -4.27 -24.78
C LEU A 64 16.61 -3.19 -24.11
N ILE A 65 17.54 -3.59 -23.23
CA ILE A 65 18.41 -2.67 -22.48
C ILE A 65 19.74 -2.43 -23.22
N THR A 66 20.13 -3.33 -24.14
CA THR A 66 21.44 -3.30 -24.80
C THR A 66 21.40 -2.90 -26.28
N ALA A 67 20.23 -2.92 -26.93
CA ALA A 67 20.09 -2.47 -28.32
C ALA A 67 19.91 -0.95 -28.39
N PRO A 68 20.73 -0.19 -29.16
CA PRO A 68 20.44 1.20 -29.44
C PRO A 68 19.12 1.27 -30.22
N ALA A 69 18.22 2.20 -29.84
CA ALA A 69 16.95 2.39 -30.54
C ALA A 69 17.22 2.79 -32.00
N GLU A 70 17.08 1.85 -32.93
CA GLU A 70 17.13 2.12 -34.36
C GLU A 70 15.90 2.97 -34.72
N THR A 71 16.08 4.28 -34.73
CA THR A 71 15.10 5.21 -35.31
C THR A 71 15.10 4.98 -36.82
N GLN A 72 14.14 4.19 -37.30
CA GLN A 72 13.87 4.12 -38.74
C GLN A 72 13.29 5.47 -39.18
N VAL A 73 14.19 6.37 -39.58
CA VAL A 73 13.83 7.60 -40.28
C VAL A 73 13.60 7.21 -41.75
N ALA A 74 12.35 7.32 -42.17
CA ALA A 74 11.91 7.13 -43.55
C ALA A 74 12.45 8.23 -44.49
#